data_AF-A0A973I5P8-F1
#
_entry.id   AF-A0A973I5P8-F1
#
_cell.length_a   1.000
_cell.length_b   1.000
_cell.length_c   1.000
_cell.angle_alpha   90.00
_cell.angle_beta   90.00
_cell.angle_gamma   90.00
#
_symmetry.space_group_name_H-M   'P 1'
#
loop_
_entity.id
_entity.type
_entity.pdbx_description
1 polymer ?
#
loop_
_entity_poly.entity_id
_entity_poly.type
_entity_poly.pdbx_seq_one_letter_code
_entity_poly.pdbx_strand_id
1 'polypeptide(L)'
;GEWEGINRATALWTRDKSEVTDEEYKEFYKHIGHDWEEPLSWAHNKVEGKTEYTSLLYIPKKAPFDLWNRERQSGLKLYVQRVFIMDDAEQFMPSYLRFVKGLLDSNDLPLNVSREILQDNKVTQAIRKGCTSRVLKMLERMAKNREEDYQSFWNEFGQVLKEGPAEDAANKEAIAKLLRFSSTHTDESTQNVSLEQYIERMKPEQDKIYYVVADSFAAAKNSPHLEIFRKKGIEVLLLSDRVDEWMMSYLTEFNEKSFQSITRGDLDLGNMDDEETKKAQEESEKEVAGLVERIKTALGDNVKDVRFTHRLTDSPACVVADEHDMSSQMQKLMESVGQTVPEQKPIFELNPEHQLVKHLNVEQDEDKFAQWSQVLLDQALLAERGTLKDPAGFVTRLNKLMLDLSK
;
A
#
# COMPACT_ATOMS: atom_id res chain seq x y z
N GLY A 1 59.50 -14.38 14.25
CA GLY A 1 58.09 -14.15 13.92
C GLY A 1 57.94 -12.67 13.72
N GLU A 2 57.61 -12.23 12.51
CA GLU A 2 57.26 -10.84 12.27
C GLU A 2 55.84 -10.59 12.76
N TRP A 3 55.64 -9.46 13.42
CA TRP A 3 54.32 -9.00 13.82
C TRP A 3 53.66 -8.34 12.62
N GLU A 4 52.61 -8.97 12.06
CA GLU A 4 51.73 -8.32 11.09
C GLU A 4 50.69 -7.46 11.82
N GLY A 5 50.53 -6.21 11.40
CA GLY A 5 49.48 -5.33 11.91
C GLY A 5 48.10 -5.88 11.55
N ILE A 6 47.25 -6.10 12.56
CA ILE A 6 45.87 -6.59 12.42
C ILE A 6 44.99 -5.60 11.62
N ASN A 7 45.37 -4.31 11.57
CA ASN A 7 44.68 -3.28 10.79
C ASN A 7 45.17 -3.23 9.34
N ARG A 8 44.85 -4.25 8.54
CA ARG A 8 44.81 -4.14 7.07
C ARG A 8 43.44 -3.68 6.54
N ALA A 9 42.52 -3.27 7.42
CA ALA A 9 41.33 -2.53 7.01
C ALA A 9 41.70 -1.06 6.85
N THR A 10 42.26 -0.68 5.69
CA THR A 10 42.19 0.72 5.26
C THR A 10 40.74 1.16 5.34
N ALA A 11 40.46 2.26 6.06
CA ALA A 11 39.12 2.81 6.16
C ALA A 11 38.60 3.09 4.74
N LEU A 12 37.84 2.15 4.17
CA LEU A 12 37.55 2.11 2.73
C LEU A 12 36.85 3.40 2.27
N TRP A 13 36.00 3.95 3.14
CA TRP A 13 35.29 5.20 2.93
C TRP A 13 36.20 6.44 2.86
N THR A 14 37.46 6.34 3.30
CA THR A 14 38.41 7.47 3.23
C THR A 14 39.16 7.55 1.91
N ARG A 15 39.11 6.49 1.09
CA ARG A 15 39.74 6.45 -0.24
C ARG A 15 38.88 7.16 -1.27
N ASP A 16 39.50 7.64 -2.34
CA ASP A 16 38.74 8.19 -3.46
C ASP A 16 37.91 7.08 -4.12
N LYS A 17 36.68 7.40 -4.55
CA LYS A 17 35.78 6.40 -5.14
C LYS A 17 36.36 5.74 -6.39
N SER A 18 37.19 6.46 -7.14
CA SER A 18 37.86 5.95 -8.34
C SER A 18 38.95 4.93 -8.04
N GLU A 19 39.44 4.88 -6.81
CA GLU A 19 40.47 3.96 -6.35
C GLU A 19 39.90 2.72 -5.66
N VAL A 20 38.59 2.65 -5.43
CA VAL A 20 37.92 1.53 -4.75
C VAL A 20 37.18 0.69 -5.78
N THR A 21 37.53 -0.58 -5.86
CA THR A 21 36.90 -1.54 -6.76
C THR A 21 35.55 -2.02 -6.21
N ASP A 22 34.68 -2.52 -7.10
CA ASP A 22 33.38 -3.09 -6.71
C ASP A 22 33.55 -4.26 -5.71
N GLU A 23 34.57 -5.09 -5.90
CA GLU A 23 34.87 -6.22 -5.01
C GLU A 23 35.22 -5.75 -3.59
N GLU A 24 35.98 -4.66 -3.46
CA GLU A 24 36.28 -4.06 -2.17
C GLU A 24 35.02 -3.50 -1.48
N TYR A 25 34.09 -2.88 -2.23
CA TYR A 25 32.81 -2.45 -1.66
C TYR A 25 31.97 -3.63 -1.17
N LYS A 26 31.94 -4.73 -1.92
CA LYS A 26 31.18 -5.94 -1.58
C LYS A 26 31.76 -6.65 -0.36
N GLU A 27 33.07 -6.84 -0.32
CA GLU A 27 33.74 -7.46 0.83
C GLU A 27 33.61 -6.59 2.09
N PHE A 28 33.69 -5.28 1.94
CA PHE A 28 33.45 -4.37 3.06
C PHE A 28 32.01 -4.46 3.57
N TYR A 29 31.00 -4.54 2.69
CA TYR A 29 29.61 -4.77 3.09
C TYR A 29 29.46 -6.06 3.91
N LYS A 30 29.99 -7.18 3.43
CA LYS A 30 29.92 -8.48 4.14
C LYS A 30 30.54 -8.37 5.53
N HIS A 31 31.68 -7.69 5.64
CA HIS A 31 32.37 -7.47 6.90
C HIS A 31 31.56 -6.62 7.90
N ILE A 32 31.01 -5.48 7.48
CA ILE A 32 30.30 -4.57 8.40
C ILE A 32 28.85 -4.96 8.66
N GLY A 33 28.21 -5.64 7.70
CA GLY A 33 26.81 -6.02 7.74
C GLY A 33 26.55 -7.37 8.38
N HIS A 34 27.61 -8.16 8.63
CA HIS A 34 27.51 -9.57 9.03
C HIS A 34 26.60 -10.38 8.09
N ASP A 35 26.65 -10.03 6.81
CA ASP A 35 25.90 -10.65 5.73
C ASP A 35 26.88 -11.45 4.86
N TRP A 36 26.44 -12.61 4.39
CA TRP A 36 27.23 -13.48 3.54
C TRP A 36 27.00 -13.19 2.06
N GLU A 37 25.86 -12.54 1.73
CA GLU A 37 25.55 -12.13 0.37
C GLU A 37 26.17 -10.77 0.02
N GLU A 38 26.31 -10.51 -1.28
CA GLU A 38 26.69 -9.19 -1.76
C GLU A 38 25.53 -8.20 -1.62
N PRO A 39 25.79 -6.89 -1.46
CA PRO A 39 24.73 -5.90 -1.47
C PRO A 39 24.11 -5.79 -2.86
N LEU A 40 22.84 -5.35 -2.92
CA LEU A 40 22.14 -5.07 -4.17
C LEU A 40 22.63 -3.77 -4.82
N SER A 41 22.98 -2.78 -3.99
CA SER A 41 23.53 -1.49 -4.44
C SER A 41 24.22 -0.77 -3.31
N TRP A 42 25.10 0.18 -3.66
CA TRP A 42 25.73 1.07 -2.70
C TRP A 42 25.89 2.50 -3.21
N ALA A 43 26.08 3.41 -2.26
CA ALA A 43 26.33 4.81 -2.47
C ALA A 43 27.42 5.30 -1.52
N HIS A 44 28.62 5.48 -2.05
CA HIS A 44 29.72 6.16 -1.36
C HIS A 44 29.67 7.66 -1.65
N ASN A 45 29.69 8.53 -0.64
CA ASN A 45 29.64 9.98 -0.79
C ASN A 45 30.51 10.69 0.23
N LYS A 46 31.19 11.74 -0.23
CA LYS A 46 31.85 12.73 0.60
C LYS A 46 31.10 14.04 0.43
N VAL A 47 30.66 14.63 1.53
CA VAL A 47 29.92 15.89 1.59
C VAL A 47 30.80 16.91 2.29
N GLU A 48 30.93 18.09 1.68
CA GLU A 48 31.73 19.22 2.17
C GLU A 48 30.84 20.47 2.22
N GLY A 49 31.20 21.45 3.05
CA GLY A 49 30.50 22.73 3.14
C GLY A 49 29.77 22.93 4.46
N LYS A 50 28.44 23.09 4.43
CA LYS A 50 27.63 23.35 5.64
C LYS A 50 27.68 22.21 6.66
N THR A 51 27.82 20.98 6.15
CA THR A 51 28.11 19.80 6.94
C THR A 51 29.23 19.02 6.24
N GLU A 52 30.16 18.47 6.99
CA GLU A 52 31.28 17.67 6.51
C GLU A 52 31.19 16.24 7.05
N TYR A 53 30.94 15.30 6.12
CA TYR A 53 30.87 13.88 6.44
C TYR A 53 31.10 13.01 5.20
N THR A 54 31.50 11.77 5.44
CA THR A 54 31.50 10.70 4.46
C THR A 54 30.43 9.68 4.82
N SER A 55 29.59 9.29 3.86
CA SER A 55 28.62 8.21 4.02
C SER A 55 28.91 7.10 3.03
N LEU A 56 28.87 5.85 3.49
CA LEU A 56 28.87 4.66 2.64
C LEU A 56 27.65 3.83 3.00
N LEU A 57 26.66 3.86 2.11
CA LEU A 57 25.32 3.33 2.33
C LEU A 57 25.07 2.16 1.37
N TYR A 58 24.47 1.08 1.88
CA TYR A 58 24.20 -0.16 1.17
C TYR A 58 22.72 -0.53 1.24
N ILE A 59 22.22 -1.13 0.16
CA ILE A 59 20.94 -1.84 0.11
C ILE A 59 21.24 -3.33 0.13
N PRO A 60 20.81 -4.07 1.17
CA PRO A 60 20.92 -5.52 1.20
C PRO A 60 20.14 -6.19 0.04
N LYS A 61 20.54 -7.40 -0.37
CA LYS A 61 19.74 -8.22 -1.30
C LYS A 61 18.55 -8.89 -0.63
N LYS A 62 18.63 -9.13 0.68
CA LYS A 62 17.61 -9.83 1.47
C LYS A 62 17.20 -9.03 2.68
N ALA A 63 15.90 -9.01 2.95
CA ALA A 63 15.39 -8.46 4.19
C ALA A 63 15.89 -9.31 5.37
N PRO A 64 16.41 -8.69 6.45
CA PRO A 64 16.73 -9.43 7.64
C PRO A 64 15.43 -9.93 8.30
N PHE A 65 15.47 -11.11 8.93
CA PHE A 65 14.28 -11.77 9.50
C PHE A 65 13.52 -10.90 10.52
N ASP A 66 14.21 -9.95 11.15
CA ASP A 66 13.73 -9.05 12.18
C ASP A 66 13.41 -7.63 11.66
N LEU A 67 13.34 -7.42 10.34
CA LEU A 67 12.96 -6.14 9.72
C LEU A 67 11.63 -5.57 10.23
N TRP A 68 10.72 -6.47 10.62
CA TRP A 68 9.37 -6.15 11.09
C TRP A 68 9.28 -5.94 12.61
N ASN A 69 10.37 -6.19 13.33
CA ASN A 69 10.42 -5.94 14.77
C ASN A 69 10.77 -4.47 15.04
N ARG A 70 9.76 -3.70 15.45
CA ARG A 70 9.90 -2.26 15.77
C ARG A 70 10.87 -1.96 16.92
N GLU A 71 11.08 -2.90 17.84
CA GLU A 71 11.97 -2.70 19.00
C GLU A 71 13.44 -2.97 18.68
N ARG A 72 13.73 -3.48 17.46
CA ARG A 72 15.09 -3.81 17.08
C ARG A 72 15.88 -2.56 16.75
N GLN A 73 17.11 -2.50 17.29
CA GLN A 73 18.09 -1.50 16.89
C GLN A 73 18.44 -1.66 15.40
N SER A 74 18.40 -0.55 14.69
CA SER A 74 18.77 -0.44 13.28
C SER A 74 19.47 0.90 13.05
N GLY A 75 20.16 1.05 11.93
CA GLY A 75 20.81 2.31 11.56
C GLY A 75 22.23 2.11 11.04
N LEU A 76 22.98 3.21 11.03
CA LEU A 76 24.33 3.24 10.49
C LEU A 76 25.36 3.06 11.60
N LYS A 77 26.53 2.49 11.26
CA LYS A 77 27.71 2.60 12.11
C LYS A 77 28.19 4.05 12.10
N LEU A 78 28.25 4.70 13.27
CA LEU A 78 28.72 6.08 13.39
C LEU A 78 30.20 6.11 13.73
N TYR A 79 30.94 6.85 12.91
CA TYR A 79 32.30 7.27 13.14
C TYR A 79 32.34 8.80 13.27
N VAL A 80 33.25 9.29 14.09
CA VAL A 80 33.56 10.70 14.20
C VAL A 80 35.06 10.86 14.06
N GLN A 81 35.49 11.63 13.05
CA GLN A 81 36.91 11.80 12.73
C GLN A 81 37.63 10.45 12.61
N ARG A 82 37.00 9.47 11.94
CA ARG A 82 37.48 8.09 11.76
C ARG A 82 37.56 7.23 13.03
N VAL A 83 37.08 7.74 14.17
CA VAL A 83 36.97 6.99 15.42
C VAL A 83 35.58 6.39 15.50
N PHE A 84 35.48 5.08 15.70
CA PHE A 84 34.20 4.40 15.90
C PHE A 84 33.53 4.91 17.18
N ILE A 85 32.26 5.28 17.09
CA ILE A 85 31.46 5.79 18.21
C ILE A 85 30.41 4.78 18.64
N MET A 86 29.54 4.35 17.72
CA MET A 86 28.45 3.42 18.03
C MET A 86 27.93 2.71 16.77
N ASP A 87 27.31 1.55 16.99
CA ASP A 87 26.52 0.83 15.97
C ASP A 87 25.06 1.33 15.97
N ASP A 88 24.31 0.98 14.92
CA ASP A 88 22.85 1.17 14.82
C ASP A 88 22.38 2.59 15.19
N ALA A 89 23.05 3.62 14.64
CA ALA A 89 22.65 5.01 14.82
C ALA A 89 21.42 5.32 13.94
N GLU A 90 20.23 4.97 14.44
CA GLU A 90 18.93 5.22 13.80
C GLU A 90 18.69 6.70 13.49
N GLN A 91 19.31 7.62 14.24
CA GLN A 91 19.08 9.07 14.11
C GLN A 91 19.47 9.62 12.71
N PHE A 92 20.24 8.86 11.92
CA PHE A 92 20.65 9.25 10.57
C PHE A 92 19.81 8.63 9.45
N MET A 93 18.80 7.82 9.77
CA MET A 93 17.88 7.24 8.79
C MET A 93 16.43 7.30 9.27
N PRO A 94 15.46 7.58 8.40
CA PRO A 94 14.06 7.43 8.72
C PRO A 94 13.66 5.96 8.82
N SER A 95 12.55 5.69 9.51
CA SER A 95 12.14 4.32 9.85
C SER A 95 11.73 3.53 8.60
N TYR A 96 11.18 4.21 7.59
CA TYR A 96 10.89 3.64 6.26
C TYR A 96 12.15 3.31 5.43
N LEU A 97 13.36 3.64 5.90
CA LEU A 97 14.65 3.25 5.31
C LEU A 97 15.51 2.41 6.27
N ARG A 98 14.91 1.82 7.31
CA ARG A 98 15.62 0.99 8.33
C ARG A 98 16.37 -0.22 7.78
N PHE A 99 16.11 -0.63 6.54
CA PHE A 99 16.85 -1.68 5.85
C PHE A 99 18.25 -1.25 5.41
N VAL A 100 18.53 0.06 5.33
CA VAL A 100 19.82 0.57 4.86
C VAL A 100 20.92 0.19 5.86
N LYS A 101 21.99 -0.41 5.34
CA LYS A 101 23.21 -0.74 6.08
C LYS A 101 24.32 0.21 5.68
N GLY A 102 25.35 0.31 6.52
CA GLY A 102 26.53 1.09 6.17
C GLY A 102 27.08 1.89 7.33
N LEU A 103 27.80 2.95 6.99
CA LEU A 103 28.43 3.82 7.96
C LEU A 103 28.33 5.29 7.56
N LEU A 104 28.52 6.12 8.57
CA LEU A 104 28.64 7.56 8.49
C LEU A 104 29.87 7.99 9.30
N ASP A 105 30.80 8.71 8.69
CA ASP A 105 31.96 9.32 9.34
C ASP A 105 31.83 10.84 9.29
N SER A 106 31.59 11.48 10.42
CA SER A 106 31.36 12.93 10.50
C SER A 106 32.54 13.67 11.11
N ASN A 107 32.89 14.82 10.53
CA ASN A 107 33.90 15.73 11.09
C ASN A 107 33.26 16.81 12.00
N ASP A 108 31.94 16.98 11.93
CA ASP A 108 31.20 18.05 12.62
C ASP A 108 30.58 17.63 13.97
N LEU A 109 30.57 16.33 14.25
CA LEU A 109 30.06 15.82 15.52
C LEU A 109 31.22 15.72 16.54
N PRO A 110 30.96 15.95 17.83
CA PRO A 110 31.99 15.79 18.85
C PRO A 110 32.19 14.29 19.19
N LEU A 111 33.42 13.90 19.56
CA LEU A 111 33.75 12.51 19.89
C LEU A 111 32.98 11.93 21.08
N ASN A 112 32.51 12.78 22.00
CA ASN A 112 31.75 12.37 23.19
C ASN A 112 30.23 12.30 22.93
N VAL A 113 29.80 12.19 21.68
CA VAL A 113 28.40 12.16 21.30
C VAL A 113 27.72 10.85 21.74
N SER A 114 26.53 10.96 22.36
CA SER A 114 25.68 9.84 22.75
C SER A 114 24.38 9.83 21.93
N ARG A 115 23.59 8.75 21.99
CA ARG A 115 22.29 8.66 21.29
C ARG A 115 21.34 9.79 21.69
N GLU A 116 21.31 10.14 22.98
CA GLU A 116 20.51 11.25 23.51
C GLU A 116 20.95 12.59 22.89
N ILE A 117 22.26 12.85 22.83
CA ILE A 117 22.79 14.07 22.21
C ILE A 117 22.46 14.12 20.71
N LEU A 118 22.42 12.98 20.02
CA LEU A 118 22.10 12.93 18.59
C LEU A 118 20.64 13.31 18.29
N GLN A 119 19.69 12.97 19.15
CA GLN A 119 18.25 13.15 18.89
C GLN A 119 17.87 14.62 18.65
N ASP A 120 18.40 15.55 19.46
CA ASP A 120 18.06 16.98 19.40
C ASP A 120 19.07 17.84 18.62
N ASN A 121 19.98 17.20 17.88
CA ASN A 121 21.08 17.88 17.21
C ASN A 121 20.72 18.30 15.77
N LYS A 122 20.85 19.60 15.46
CA LYS A 122 20.60 20.16 14.13
C LYS A 122 21.53 19.60 13.04
N VAL A 123 22.78 19.30 13.38
CA VAL A 123 23.74 18.65 12.48
C VAL A 123 23.26 17.24 12.14
N THR A 124 22.83 16.46 13.15
CA THR A 124 22.25 15.12 12.94
C THR A 124 21.05 15.18 12.00
N GLN A 125 20.12 16.12 12.19
CA GLN A 125 18.97 16.30 11.31
C GLN A 125 19.37 16.66 9.87
N ALA A 126 20.40 17.51 9.69
CA ALA A 126 20.92 17.86 8.38
C ALA A 126 21.58 16.67 7.67
N ILE A 127 22.38 15.88 8.41
CA ILE A 127 23.00 14.67 7.89
C ILE A 127 21.94 13.62 7.54
N ARG A 128 20.94 13.39 8.41
CA ARG A 128 19.80 12.49 8.14
C ARG A 128 19.14 12.84 6.81
N LYS A 129 18.80 14.12 6.57
CA LYS A 129 18.23 14.57 5.29
C LYS A 129 19.13 14.25 4.09
N GLY A 130 20.44 14.47 4.23
CA GLY A 130 21.42 14.14 3.19
C GLY A 130 21.50 12.64 2.89
N CYS A 131 21.55 11.82 3.93
CA CYS A 131 21.54 10.36 3.83
C CYS A 131 20.23 9.84 3.20
N THR A 132 19.07 10.31 3.68
CA THR A 132 17.75 9.98 3.10
C THR A 132 17.71 10.31 1.62
N SER A 133 18.06 11.53 1.24
CA SER A 133 18.07 11.96 -0.17
C SER A 133 18.99 11.08 -1.02
N ARG A 134 20.13 10.66 -0.47
CA ARG A 134 21.06 9.80 -1.18
C ARG A 134 20.50 8.40 -1.42
N VAL A 135 19.83 7.81 -0.43
CA VAL A 135 19.19 6.50 -0.57
C VAL A 135 18.06 6.57 -1.59
N LEU A 136 17.17 7.56 -1.50
CA LEU A 136 16.07 7.72 -2.47
C LEU A 136 16.59 7.87 -3.90
N LYS A 137 17.64 8.68 -4.13
CA LYS A 137 18.27 8.81 -5.45
C LYS A 137 18.94 7.53 -5.93
N MET A 138 19.50 6.74 -5.02
CA MET A 138 20.08 5.43 -5.35
C MET A 138 18.99 4.45 -5.80
N LEU A 139 17.86 4.42 -5.10
CA LEU A 139 16.68 3.62 -5.47
C LEU A 139 16.08 4.09 -6.80
N GLU A 140 15.96 5.40 -7.02
CA GLU A 140 15.46 5.96 -8.28
C GLU A 140 16.36 5.59 -9.46
N ARG A 141 17.69 5.67 -9.29
CA ARG A 141 18.64 5.24 -10.31
C ARG A 141 18.53 3.74 -10.58
N MET A 142 18.30 2.93 -9.55
CA MET A 142 18.08 1.49 -9.71
C MET A 142 16.80 1.23 -10.50
N ALA A 143 15.68 1.84 -10.11
CA ALA A 143 14.40 1.75 -10.81
C ALA A 143 14.49 2.11 -12.30
N LYS A 144 15.30 3.12 -12.66
CA LYS A 144 15.45 3.59 -14.05
C LYS A 144 16.39 2.74 -14.91
N ASN A 145 17.44 2.16 -14.33
CA ASN A 145 18.53 1.56 -15.11
C ASN A 145 18.71 0.05 -14.87
N ARG A 146 18.08 -0.51 -13.83
CA ARG A 146 18.24 -1.89 -13.36
C ARG A 146 16.90 -2.39 -12.82
N GLU A 147 15.93 -2.55 -13.72
CA GLU A 147 14.55 -2.90 -13.36
C GLU A 147 14.45 -4.22 -12.58
N GLU A 148 15.20 -5.25 -12.97
CA GLU A 148 15.24 -6.54 -12.27
C GLU A 148 15.79 -6.43 -10.84
N ASP A 149 16.85 -5.63 -10.65
CA ASP A 149 17.40 -5.33 -9.32
C ASP A 149 16.36 -4.57 -8.50
N TYR A 150 15.66 -3.61 -9.12
CA TYR A 150 14.63 -2.83 -8.44
C TYR A 150 13.43 -3.68 -8.04
N GLN A 151 13.00 -4.62 -8.88
CA GLN A 151 11.96 -5.58 -8.55
C GLN A 151 12.40 -6.46 -7.37
N SER A 152 13.65 -6.90 -7.35
CA SER A 152 14.22 -7.67 -6.23
C SER A 152 14.22 -6.85 -4.93
N PHE A 153 14.61 -5.57 -5.00
CA PHE A 153 14.48 -4.63 -3.88
C PHE A 153 13.02 -4.50 -3.42
N TRP A 154 12.10 -4.29 -4.34
CA TRP A 154 10.69 -4.06 -4.04
C TRP A 154 10.06 -5.27 -3.34
N ASN A 155 10.38 -6.48 -3.79
CA ASN A 155 9.89 -7.72 -3.18
C ASN A 155 10.31 -7.88 -1.71
N GLU A 156 11.48 -7.36 -1.34
CA GLU A 156 12.04 -7.50 0.02
C GLU A 156 11.66 -6.31 0.93
N PHE A 157 11.61 -5.09 0.37
CA PHE A 157 11.53 -3.85 1.15
C PHE A 157 10.35 -2.94 0.78
N GLY A 158 9.55 -3.28 -0.24
CA GLY A 158 8.46 -2.44 -0.74
C GLY A 158 7.43 -2.07 0.34
N GLN A 159 7.01 -3.05 1.15
CA GLN A 159 6.12 -2.80 2.29
C GLN A 159 6.69 -1.82 3.32
N VAL A 160 8.01 -1.82 3.55
CA VAL A 160 8.68 -0.84 4.42
C VAL A 160 8.69 0.55 3.77
N LEU A 161 8.95 0.62 2.47
CA LEU A 161 8.97 1.88 1.73
C LEU A 161 7.58 2.54 1.68
N LYS A 162 6.51 1.74 1.68
CA LYS A 162 5.10 2.19 1.78
C LYS A 162 4.77 2.90 3.09
N GLU A 163 5.61 2.81 4.13
CA GLU A 163 5.45 3.60 5.36
C GLU A 163 5.87 5.07 5.15
N GLY A 164 6.72 5.33 4.15
CA GLY A 164 7.33 6.63 3.89
C GLY A 164 6.34 7.79 3.64
N PRO A 165 5.24 7.64 2.87
CA PRO A 165 4.28 8.71 2.65
C PRO A 165 3.65 9.28 3.92
N ALA A 166 3.54 8.47 4.97
CA ALA A 166 2.99 8.86 6.27
C ALA A 166 4.06 9.45 7.21
N GLU A 167 5.31 8.97 7.12
CA GLU A 167 6.41 9.42 7.99
C GLU A 167 7.12 10.69 7.46
N ASP A 168 7.30 10.81 6.16
CA ASP A 168 8.17 11.83 5.54
C ASP A 168 7.45 12.60 4.43
N ALA A 169 6.66 13.59 4.87
CA ALA A 169 5.95 14.50 3.97
C ALA A 169 6.88 15.27 3.02
N ALA A 170 8.13 15.55 3.44
CA ALA A 170 9.07 16.32 2.62
C ALA A 170 9.61 15.52 1.42
N ASN A 171 9.65 14.20 1.52
CA ASN A 171 10.08 13.29 0.45
C ASN A 171 8.92 12.50 -0.18
N LYS A 172 7.66 12.80 0.18
CA LYS A 172 6.47 12.05 -0.25
C LYS A 172 6.41 11.82 -1.77
N GLU A 173 6.67 12.85 -2.57
CA GLU A 173 6.65 12.73 -4.03
C GLU A 173 7.76 11.80 -4.56
N ALA A 174 8.98 11.92 -4.02
CA ALA A 174 10.10 11.05 -4.38
C ALA A 174 9.83 9.59 -3.99
N ILE A 175 9.19 9.36 -2.84
CA ILE A 175 8.78 8.04 -2.39
C ILE A 175 7.67 7.48 -3.30
N ALA A 176 6.66 8.30 -3.66
CA ALA A 176 5.57 7.89 -4.54
C ALA A 176 6.07 7.37 -5.90
N LYS A 177 7.09 8.01 -6.50
CA LYS A 177 7.74 7.54 -7.75
C LYS A 177 8.37 6.15 -7.64
N LEU A 178 8.80 5.78 -6.44
CA LEU A 178 9.41 4.50 -6.15
C LEU A 178 8.38 3.39 -5.89
N LEU A 179 7.12 3.73 -5.58
CA LEU A 179 6.11 2.72 -5.31
C LEU A 179 5.83 1.84 -6.53
N ARG A 180 5.56 0.55 -6.29
CA ARG A 180 5.08 -0.40 -7.28
C ARG A 180 3.79 -1.05 -6.81
N PHE A 181 2.92 -1.35 -7.76
CA PHE A 181 1.61 -1.90 -7.52
C PHE A 181 1.36 -3.04 -8.50
N SER A 182 0.41 -3.91 -8.18
CA SER A 182 -0.29 -4.69 -9.19
C SER A 182 -1.48 -3.88 -9.69
N SER A 183 -1.94 -4.15 -10.91
CA SER A 183 -3.09 -3.46 -11.47
C SER A 183 -3.91 -4.38 -12.37
N THR A 184 -5.12 -3.94 -12.72
CA THR A 184 -5.97 -4.65 -13.69
C THR A 184 -5.38 -4.72 -15.10
N HIS A 185 -4.32 -3.95 -15.39
CA HIS A 185 -3.65 -4.01 -16.69
C HIS A 185 -2.83 -5.30 -16.87
N THR A 186 -2.11 -5.72 -15.82
CA THR A 186 -1.34 -6.96 -15.83
C THR A 186 -2.15 -8.14 -15.31
N ASP A 187 -3.07 -7.90 -14.36
CA ASP A 187 -3.87 -8.94 -13.70
C ASP A 187 -3.01 -10.02 -13.00
N GLU A 188 -1.78 -9.65 -12.64
CA GLU A 188 -0.80 -10.49 -11.93
C GLU A 188 -0.54 -10.00 -10.51
N SER A 189 -0.19 -10.91 -9.60
CA SER A 189 0.16 -10.58 -8.21
C SER A 189 1.47 -9.81 -8.08
N THR A 190 2.31 -9.86 -9.10
CA THR A 190 3.60 -9.16 -9.12
C THR A 190 3.35 -7.65 -9.10
N GLN A 191 3.90 -6.97 -8.10
CA GLN A 191 3.83 -5.52 -8.00
C GLN A 191 4.96 -4.89 -8.81
N ASN A 192 4.71 -4.60 -10.08
CA ASN A 192 5.69 -4.02 -11.01
C ASN A 192 5.20 -2.75 -11.72
N VAL A 193 3.96 -2.30 -11.46
CA VAL A 193 3.39 -1.09 -12.07
C VAL A 193 3.77 0.13 -11.26
N SER A 194 4.48 1.08 -11.86
CA SER A 194 4.72 2.40 -11.26
C SER A 194 3.51 3.33 -11.44
N LEU A 195 3.40 4.38 -10.62
CA LEU A 195 2.38 5.40 -10.81
C LEU A 195 2.57 6.20 -12.11
N GLU A 196 3.82 6.38 -12.55
CA GLU A 196 4.12 7.02 -13.84
C GLU A 196 3.58 6.18 -15.00
N GLN A 197 3.82 4.86 -14.97
CA GLN A 197 3.29 3.91 -15.96
C GLN A 197 1.76 3.87 -15.97
N TYR A 198 1.12 3.96 -14.79
CA TYR A 198 -0.34 4.09 -14.71
C TYR A 198 -0.82 5.36 -15.43
N ILE A 199 -0.19 6.51 -15.14
CA ILE A 199 -0.55 7.80 -15.75
C ILE A 199 -0.38 7.79 -17.26
N GLU A 200 0.70 7.18 -17.77
CA GLU A 200 0.93 7.05 -19.21
C GLU A 200 -0.18 6.28 -19.94
N ARG A 201 -0.88 5.38 -19.24
CA ARG A 201 -2.01 4.59 -19.77
C ARG A 201 -3.38 5.14 -19.40
N MET A 202 -3.45 6.26 -18.67
CA MET A 202 -4.73 6.89 -18.35
C MET A 202 -5.47 7.29 -19.61
N LYS A 203 -6.80 7.17 -19.57
CA LYS A 203 -7.64 7.64 -20.66
C LYS A 203 -7.64 9.17 -20.73
N PRO A 204 -7.90 9.79 -21.91
CA PRO A 204 -7.86 11.25 -22.08
C PRO A 204 -8.75 12.02 -21.11
N GLU A 205 -9.91 11.46 -20.75
CA GLU A 205 -10.91 12.08 -19.86
C GLU A 205 -10.72 11.69 -18.39
N GLN A 206 -9.72 10.86 -18.09
CA GLN A 206 -9.45 10.38 -16.74
C GLN A 206 -8.63 11.40 -15.94
N ASP A 207 -9.16 11.80 -14.79
CA ASP A 207 -8.56 12.77 -13.87
C ASP A 207 -8.15 12.17 -12.52
N LYS A 208 -8.55 10.92 -12.25
CA LYS A 208 -8.29 10.21 -10.99
C LYS A 208 -7.49 8.93 -11.19
N ILE A 209 -6.71 8.55 -10.17
CA ILE A 209 -6.06 7.24 -10.05
C ILE A 209 -6.98 6.34 -9.22
N TYR A 210 -7.56 5.32 -9.85
CA TYR A 210 -8.48 4.41 -9.20
C TYR A 210 -7.74 3.26 -8.51
N TYR A 211 -8.19 2.90 -7.32
CA TYR A 211 -7.60 1.80 -6.56
C TYR A 211 -8.63 1.03 -5.74
N VAL A 212 -8.28 -0.21 -5.38
CA VAL A 212 -9.01 -1.05 -4.44
C VAL A 212 -8.03 -1.64 -3.43
N VAL A 213 -8.44 -1.70 -2.16
CA VAL A 213 -7.69 -2.37 -1.10
C VAL A 213 -8.47 -3.62 -0.65
N ALA A 214 -7.81 -4.76 -0.56
CA ALA A 214 -8.41 -6.01 -0.09
C ALA A 214 -7.41 -6.86 0.71
N ASP A 215 -7.88 -7.91 1.40
CA ASP A 215 -7.03 -8.79 2.22
C ASP A 215 -6.02 -9.62 1.40
N SER A 216 -6.21 -9.73 0.09
CA SER A 216 -5.33 -10.48 -0.80
C SER A 216 -5.46 -9.99 -2.23
N PHE A 217 -4.43 -10.27 -3.05
CA PHE A 217 -4.48 -10.00 -4.48
C PHE A 217 -5.71 -10.64 -5.16
N ALA A 218 -6.04 -11.88 -4.78
CA ALA A 218 -7.20 -12.59 -5.34
C ALA A 218 -8.52 -11.90 -4.98
N ALA A 219 -8.66 -11.37 -3.76
CA ALA A 219 -9.84 -10.62 -3.35
C ALA A 219 -9.92 -9.28 -4.10
N ALA A 220 -8.80 -8.56 -4.24
CA ALA A 220 -8.75 -7.31 -5.00
C ALA A 220 -9.13 -7.54 -6.48
N LYS A 221 -8.49 -8.51 -7.14
CA LYS A 221 -8.68 -8.82 -8.57
C LYS A 221 -10.10 -9.22 -8.95
N ASN A 222 -10.81 -9.92 -8.04
CA ASN A 222 -12.16 -10.43 -8.25
C ASN A 222 -13.24 -9.61 -7.52
N SER A 223 -12.91 -8.39 -7.10
CA SER A 223 -13.86 -7.51 -6.43
C SER A 223 -15.00 -7.12 -7.39
N PRO A 224 -16.28 -7.20 -6.97
CA PRO A 224 -17.42 -6.72 -7.75
C PRO A 224 -17.29 -5.25 -8.17
N HIS A 225 -16.61 -4.44 -7.36
CA HIS A 225 -16.39 -3.02 -7.62
C HIS A 225 -15.56 -2.76 -8.88
N LEU A 226 -14.83 -3.75 -9.39
CA LEU A 226 -14.03 -3.63 -10.61
C LEU A 226 -14.83 -3.76 -11.91
N GLU A 227 -16.06 -4.27 -11.86
CA GLU A 227 -16.82 -4.69 -13.04
C GLU A 227 -16.99 -3.55 -14.06
N ILE A 228 -17.49 -2.38 -13.63
CA ILE A 228 -17.63 -1.23 -14.52
C ILE A 228 -16.29 -0.71 -15.04
N PHE A 229 -15.24 -0.73 -14.21
CA PHE A 229 -13.91 -0.27 -14.59
C PHE A 229 -13.32 -1.18 -15.66
N ARG A 230 -13.45 -2.50 -15.52
CA ARG A 230 -13.04 -3.47 -16.54
C ARG A 230 -13.85 -3.31 -17.82
N LYS A 231 -15.18 -3.18 -17.72
CA LYS A 231 -16.06 -2.94 -18.89
C LYS A 231 -15.67 -1.69 -19.65
N LYS A 232 -15.35 -0.60 -18.95
CA LYS A 232 -14.87 0.64 -19.53
C LYS A 232 -13.36 0.65 -19.78
N GLY A 233 -12.62 -0.43 -19.56
CA GLY A 233 -11.17 -0.51 -19.80
C GLY A 233 -10.33 0.52 -19.02
N ILE A 234 -10.76 0.85 -17.80
CA ILE A 234 -10.10 1.77 -16.88
C ILE A 234 -9.18 0.96 -15.97
N GLU A 235 -7.91 1.35 -15.90
CA GLU A 235 -6.94 0.68 -15.03
C GLU A 235 -7.25 0.98 -13.56
N VAL A 236 -7.19 -0.05 -12.71
CA VAL A 236 -7.35 0.08 -11.26
C VAL A 236 -6.15 -0.57 -10.58
N LEU A 237 -5.55 0.12 -9.61
CA LEU A 237 -4.49 -0.44 -8.77
C LEU A 237 -5.08 -1.45 -7.77
N LEU A 238 -4.43 -2.60 -7.64
CA LEU A 238 -4.85 -3.71 -6.79
C LEU A 238 -3.94 -3.76 -5.55
N LEU A 239 -4.41 -3.22 -4.44
CA LEU A 239 -3.63 -3.13 -3.20
C LEU A 239 -4.05 -4.26 -2.26
N SER A 240 -3.06 -4.93 -1.68
CA SER A 240 -3.29 -6.14 -0.88
C SER A 240 -2.35 -6.33 0.29
N ASP A 241 -1.42 -5.40 0.51
CA ASP A 241 -0.56 -5.41 1.68
C ASP A 241 -1.25 -4.69 2.84
N ARG A 242 -1.00 -5.14 4.08
CA ARG A 242 -1.62 -4.53 5.28
C ARG A 242 -1.32 -3.03 5.44
N VAL A 243 -0.16 -2.59 4.96
CA VAL A 243 0.27 -1.19 5.02
C VAL A 243 -0.47 -0.30 4.01
N ASP A 244 -1.11 -0.88 2.99
CA ASP A 244 -1.71 -0.13 1.89
C ASP A 244 -2.85 0.78 2.34
N GLU A 245 -3.78 0.28 3.15
CA GLU A 245 -4.88 1.10 3.68
C GLU A 245 -4.37 2.32 4.47
N TRP A 246 -3.32 2.10 5.26
CA TRP A 246 -2.68 3.17 6.01
C TRP A 246 -1.96 4.14 5.08
N MET A 247 -1.18 3.65 4.11
CA MET A 247 -0.48 4.48 3.13
C MET A 247 -1.45 5.37 2.34
N MET A 248 -2.58 4.83 1.88
CA MET A 248 -3.58 5.57 1.10
C MET A 248 -4.26 6.68 1.91
N SER A 249 -4.19 6.65 3.24
CA SER A 249 -4.64 7.77 4.09
C SER A 249 -3.72 9.00 4.02
N TYR A 250 -2.48 8.86 3.52
CA TYR A 250 -1.50 9.94 3.41
C TYR A 250 -1.08 10.25 1.96
N LEU A 251 -1.21 9.28 1.04
CA LEU A 251 -0.93 9.43 -0.38
C LEU A 251 -2.19 9.90 -1.11
N THR A 252 -2.48 11.20 -1.04
CA THR A 252 -3.73 11.79 -1.54
C THR A 252 -3.70 12.13 -3.03
N GLU A 253 -2.52 12.42 -3.57
CA GLU A 253 -2.33 12.81 -4.98
C GLU A 253 -0.95 12.40 -5.50
N PHE A 254 -0.84 12.26 -6.83
CA PHE A 254 0.41 12.06 -7.54
C PHE A 254 0.32 12.70 -8.93
N ASN A 255 1.31 13.52 -9.32
CA ASN A 255 1.33 14.26 -10.59
C ASN A 255 -0.02 14.94 -10.89
N GLU A 256 -0.55 15.69 -9.92
CA GLU A 256 -1.84 16.43 -10.01
C GLU A 256 -3.09 15.55 -10.17
N LYS A 257 -2.96 14.22 -10.08
CA LYS A 257 -4.09 13.28 -10.09
C LYS A 257 -4.38 12.82 -8.66
N SER A 258 -5.64 12.95 -8.23
CA SER A 258 -6.07 12.46 -6.92
C SER A 258 -6.33 10.96 -6.94
N PHE A 259 -6.16 10.30 -5.79
CA PHE A 259 -6.49 8.89 -5.63
C PHE A 259 -7.97 8.72 -5.24
N GLN A 260 -8.63 7.75 -5.86
CA GLN A 260 -10.04 7.42 -5.59
C GLN A 260 -10.19 5.93 -5.31
N SER A 261 -10.72 5.59 -4.12
CA SER A 261 -11.12 4.21 -3.84
C SER A 261 -12.40 3.90 -4.59
N ILE A 262 -12.45 2.73 -5.23
CA ILE A 262 -13.65 2.25 -5.92
C ILE A 262 -14.68 1.61 -4.96
N THR A 263 -14.33 1.43 -3.69
CA THR A 263 -15.19 0.81 -2.66
C THR A 263 -15.77 1.82 -1.66
N ARG A 264 -15.53 3.12 -1.89
CA ARG A 264 -15.98 4.22 -1.02
C ARG A 264 -16.77 5.25 -1.79
N GLY A 265 -17.86 5.72 -1.19
CA GLY A 265 -18.71 6.76 -1.74
C GLY A 265 -19.41 6.33 -3.02
N ASP A 266 -19.85 7.33 -3.78
CA ASP A 266 -20.54 7.14 -5.05
C ASP A 266 -19.58 6.69 -6.15
N LEU A 267 -20.11 6.00 -7.16
CA LEU A 267 -19.35 5.72 -8.36
C LEU A 267 -19.09 7.05 -9.08
N ASP A 268 -17.85 7.50 -9.02
CA ASP A 268 -17.40 8.67 -9.77
C ASP A 268 -16.43 8.23 -10.86
N LEU A 269 -16.95 8.15 -12.09
CA LEU A 269 -16.16 7.94 -13.31
C LEU A 269 -15.80 9.27 -14.00
N GLY A 270 -16.15 10.42 -13.39
CA GLY A 270 -16.00 11.74 -13.99
C GLY A 270 -16.68 11.85 -15.34
N ASN A 271 -15.96 12.39 -16.31
CA ASN A 271 -16.44 12.57 -17.69
C ASN A 271 -16.44 11.27 -18.51
N MET A 272 -15.97 10.16 -17.95
CA MET A 272 -15.85 8.88 -18.66
C MET A 272 -17.15 8.07 -18.62
N ASP A 273 -18.24 8.66 -18.12
CA ASP A 273 -19.53 8.01 -18.08
C ASP A 273 -20.36 8.29 -19.33
N ASP A 274 -20.99 7.25 -19.89
CA ASP A 274 -21.64 7.33 -21.19
C ASP A 274 -23.13 7.68 -20.99
N GLU A 275 -23.60 8.76 -21.62
CA GLU A 275 -25.00 9.24 -21.54
C GLU A 275 -26.04 8.16 -21.90
N GLU A 276 -25.71 7.25 -22.80
CA GLU A 276 -26.59 6.13 -23.18
C GLU A 276 -26.68 5.06 -22.09
N THR A 277 -25.58 4.80 -21.38
CA THR A 277 -25.55 3.86 -20.25
C THR A 277 -26.34 4.41 -19.07
N LYS A 278 -26.21 5.71 -18.78
CA LYS A 278 -27.01 6.40 -17.75
C LYS A 278 -28.52 6.27 -18.01
N LYS A 279 -28.96 6.48 -19.26
CA LYS A 279 -30.40 6.39 -19.60
C LYS A 279 -30.96 4.98 -19.44
N ALA A 280 -30.24 3.95 -19.91
CA ALA A 280 -30.66 2.56 -19.74
C ALA A 280 -30.78 2.17 -18.26
N GLN A 281 -29.90 2.72 -17.43
CA GLN A 281 -29.92 2.50 -15.99
C GLN A 281 -31.07 3.24 -15.30
N GLU A 282 -31.32 4.53 -15.63
CA GLU A 282 -32.49 5.27 -15.12
C GLU A 282 -33.82 4.60 -15.46
N GLU A 283 -33.92 3.94 -16.63
CA GLU A 283 -35.08 3.13 -16.98
C GLU A 283 -35.20 1.87 -16.11
N SER A 284 -34.10 1.14 -15.94
CA SER A 284 -34.06 -0.05 -15.08
C SER A 284 -34.41 0.27 -13.62
N GLU A 285 -33.94 1.40 -13.09
CA GLU A 285 -34.28 1.85 -11.74
C GLU A 285 -35.78 2.12 -11.56
N LYS A 286 -36.46 2.64 -12.59
CA LYS A 286 -37.91 2.87 -12.54
C LYS A 286 -38.69 1.56 -12.45
N GLU A 287 -38.21 0.48 -13.06
CA GLU A 287 -38.86 -0.85 -13.00
C GLU A 287 -38.83 -1.45 -11.59
N VAL A 288 -37.80 -1.12 -10.80
CA VAL A 288 -37.56 -1.67 -9.46
C VAL A 288 -37.60 -0.60 -8.37
N ALA A 289 -38.16 0.59 -8.63
CA ALA A 289 -38.10 1.73 -7.70
C ALA A 289 -38.64 1.42 -6.28
N GLY A 290 -39.68 0.60 -6.17
CA GLY A 290 -40.25 0.19 -4.89
C GLY A 290 -39.39 -0.82 -4.10
N LEU A 291 -38.43 -1.46 -4.76
CA LEU A 291 -37.60 -2.51 -4.16
C LEU A 291 -36.66 -1.95 -3.09
N VAL A 292 -36.08 -0.77 -3.30
CA VAL A 292 -35.12 -0.15 -2.37
C VAL A 292 -35.74 0.04 -0.98
N GLU A 293 -36.92 0.65 -0.91
CA GLU A 293 -37.62 0.88 0.37
C GLU A 293 -38.03 -0.43 1.05
N ARG A 294 -38.45 -1.43 0.26
CA ARG A 294 -38.83 -2.75 0.79
C ARG A 294 -37.62 -3.49 1.37
N ILE A 295 -36.47 -3.48 0.68
CA ILE A 295 -35.21 -4.05 1.17
C ILE A 295 -34.74 -3.30 2.42
N LYS A 296 -34.78 -1.96 2.40
CA LYS A 296 -34.41 -1.13 3.56
C LYS A 296 -35.24 -1.47 4.80
N THR A 297 -36.54 -1.70 4.61
CA THR A 297 -37.44 -2.16 5.68
C THR A 297 -37.08 -3.56 6.18
N ALA A 298 -36.77 -4.50 5.28
CA ALA A 298 -36.43 -5.87 5.63
C ALA A 298 -35.07 -6.00 6.33
N LEU A 299 -34.07 -5.21 5.92
CA LEU A 299 -32.72 -5.22 6.49
C LEU A 299 -32.60 -4.36 7.75
N GLY A 300 -33.47 -3.36 7.91
CA GLY A 300 -33.55 -2.50 9.09
C GLY A 300 -32.18 -1.94 9.48
N ASP A 301 -31.75 -2.23 10.70
CA ASP A 301 -30.51 -1.69 11.27
C ASP A 301 -29.23 -2.32 10.72
N ASN A 302 -29.29 -3.31 9.82
CA ASN A 302 -28.09 -3.94 9.26
C ASN A 302 -27.36 -3.06 8.21
N VAL A 303 -28.04 -2.04 7.66
CA VAL A 303 -27.52 -1.14 6.62
C VAL A 303 -27.77 0.32 6.99
N LYS A 304 -26.92 1.22 6.48
CA LYS A 304 -27.09 2.68 6.62
C LYS A 304 -28.12 3.18 5.61
N ASP A 305 -27.98 2.70 4.38
CA ASP A 305 -28.86 3.03 3.27
C ASP A 305 -28.88 1.92 2.23
N VAL A 306 -29.89 1.94 1.36
CA VAL A 306 -30.02 1.02 0.23
C VAL A 306 -30.24 1.87 -1.02
N ARG A 307 -29.52 1.58 -2.11
CA ARG A 307 -29.68 2.29 -3.38
C ARG A 307 -29.32 1.42 -4.57
N PHE A 308 -29.68 1.88 -5.77
CA PHE A 308 -29.18 1.29 -7.00
C PHE A 308 -27.78 1.80 -7.32
N THR A 309 -27.06 1.02 -8.12
CA THR A 309 -25.72 1.36 -8.56
C THR A 309 -25.46 0.99 -9.99
N HIS A 310 -24.57 1.77 -10.60
CA HIS A 310 -24.09 1.60 -11.95
C HIS A 310 -22.70 0.95 -11.97
N ARG A 311 -22.12 0.65 -10.80
CA ARG A 311 -20.77 0.09 -10.69
C ARG A 311 -20.69 -1.40 -11.02
N LEU A 312 -21.84 -2.08 -10.98
CA LEU A 312 -21.97 -3.52 -11.15
C LEU A 312 -22.51 -3.85 -12.55
N THR A 313 -22.01 -4.94 -13.14
CA THR A 313 -22.48 -5.51 -14.39
C THR A 313 -23.05 -6.91 -14.17
N ASP A 314 -22.25 -7.79 -13.59
CA ASP A 314 -22.55 -9.21 -13.41
C ASP A 314 -22.93 -9.56 -11.96
N SER A 315 -22.49 -8.75 -11.00
CA SER A 315 -22.86 -8.95 -9.60
C SER A 315 -24.25 -8.40 -9.28
N PRO A 316 -25.03 -9.07 -8.41
CA PRO A 316 -26.36 -8.61 -8.00
C PRO A 316 -26.30 -7.40 -7.07
N ALA A 317 -25.28 -7.35 -6.20
CA ALA A 317 -25.18 -6.36 -5.15
C ALA A 317 -23.74 -6.20 -4.66
N CYS A 318 -23.45 -5.06 -4.05
CA CYS A 318 -22.20 -4.80 -3.34
C CYS A 318 -22.48 -3.92 -2.11
N VAL A 319 -21.46 -3.74 -1.27
CA VAL A 319 -21.52 -2.81 -0.14
C VAL A 319 -20.39 -1.81 -0.27
N VAL A 320 -20.66 -0.57 0.11
CA VAL A 320 -19.66 0.50 0.13
C VAL A 320 -19.65 1.21 1.47
N ALA A 321 -18.49 1.76 1.83
CA ALA A 321 -18.40 2.73 2.90
C ALA A 321 -18.85 4.11 2.38
N ASP A 322 -19.44 4.93 3.24
CA ASP A 322 -19.71 6.34 2.94
C ASP A 322 -18.37 7.12 2.76
N GLU A 323 -18.41 8.27 2.11
CA GLU A 323 -17.24 9.08 1.75
C GLU A 323 -16.39 9.48 2.96
N HIS A 324 -17.04 9.76 4.09
CA HIS A 324 -16.40 10.16 5.35
C HIS A 324 -16.27 9.03 6.37
N ASP A 325 -16.83 7.85 6.08
CA ASP A 325 -16.76 6.69 6.96
C ASP A 325 -15.43 5.93 6.76
N MET A 326 -15.07 5.12 7.74
CA MET A 326 -13.89 4.27 7.63
C MET A 326 -14.18 3.13 6.66
N SER A 327 -13.21 2.82 5.80
CA SER A 327 -13.32 1.63 4.95
C SER A 327 -13.45 0.35 5.79
N SER A 328 -14.01 -0.68 5.17
CA SER A 328 -14.04 -2.05 5.69
C SER A 328 -12.65 -2.53 6.13
N GLN A 329 -11.63 -2.23 5.33
CA GLN A 329 -10.23 -2.61 5.57
C GLN A 329 -9.61 -1.85 6.74
N MET A 330 -9.90 -0.56 6.88
CA MET A 330 -9.40 0.24 8.01
C MET A 330 -10.05 -0.18 9.33
N GLN A 331 -11.35 -0.53 9.31
CA GLN A 331 -12.03 -1.10 10.47
C GLN A 331 -11.34 -2.39 10.94
N LYS A 332 -11.08 -3.33 10.02
CA LYS A 332 -10.34 -4.56 10.32
C LYS A 332 -8.94 -4.30 10.86
N LEU A 333 -8.22 -3.35 10.27
CA LEU A 333 -6.88 -2.98 10.73
C LEU A 333 -6.93 -2.53 12.20
N MET A 334 -7.88 -1.67 12.56
CA MET A 334 -8.06 -1.20 13.93
C MET A 334 -8.47 -2.31 14.89
N GLU A 335 -9.40 -3.20 14.51
CA GLU A 335 -9.77 -4.38 15.30
C GLU A 335 -8.56 -5.30 15.54
N SER A 336 -7.72 -5.50 14.53
CA SER A 336 -6.54 -6.37 14.62
C SER A 336 -5.47 -5.87 15.60
N VAL A 337 -5.43 -4.55 15.85
CA VAL A 337 -4.54 -3.93 16.85
C VAL A 337 -5.23 -3.72 18.20
N GLY A 338 -6.42 -4.31 18.40
CA GLY A 338 -7.15 -4.29 19.67
C GLY A 338 -7.86 -2.96 19.96
N GLN A 339 -8.00 -2.08 18.96
CA GLN A 339 -8.78 -0.85 19.13
C GLN A 339 -10.27 -1.15 18.99
N THR A 340 -11.09 -0.50 19.81
CA THR A 340 -12.54 -0.55 19.66
C THR A 340 -12.95 0.27 18.44
N VAL A 341 -13.50 -0.39 17.44
CA VAL A 341 -14.00 0.27 16.23
C VAL A 341 -15.50 0.50 16.37
N PRO A 342 -15.99 1.75 16.23
CA PRO A 342 -17.42 2.02 16.20
C PRO A 342 -18.08 1.22 15.09
N GLU A 343 -19.24 0.63 15.40
CA GLU A 343 -20.00 -0.09 14.38
C GLU A 343 -20.50 0.89 13.30
N GLN A 344 -19.94 0.77 12.10
CA GLN A 344 -20.36 1.53 10.92
C GLN A 344 -21.17 0.62 10.01
N LYS A 345 -22.39 1.06 9.70
CA LYS A 345 -23.29 0.36 8.80
C LYS A 345 -22.93 0.68 7.35
N PRO A 346 -22.86 -0.32 6.45
CA PRO A 346 -22.55 -0.08 5.05
C PRO A 346 -23.74 0.52 4.30
N ILE A 347 -23.48 1.10 3.13
CA ILE A 347 -24.50 1.38 2.12
C ILE A 347 -24.60 0.15 1.23
N PHE A 348 -25.80 -0.41 1.09
CA PHE A 348 -26.06 -1.59 0.28
C PHE A 348 -26.52 -1.18 -1.12
N GLU A 349 -25.73 -1.54 -2.12
CA GLU A 349 -25.95 -1.14 -3.50
C GLU A 349 -26.40 -2.33 -4.35
N LEU A 350 -27.44 -2.14 -5.16
CA LEU A 350 -28.07 -3.18 -5.96
C LEU A 350 -27.91 -2.89 -7.46
N ASN A 351 -27.69 -3.95 -8.24
CA ASN A 351 -27.68 -3.89 -9.68
C ASN A 351 -29.11 -4.09 -10.23
N PRO A 352 -29.79 -3.04 -10.72
CA PRO A 352 -31.18 -3.18 -11.18
C PRO A 352 -31.32 -4.09 -12.42
N GLU A 353 -30.24 -4.31 -13.18
CA GLU A 353 -30.26 -5.16 -14.37
C GLU A 353 -30.15 -6.65 -14.05
N HIS A 354 -29.61 -7.00 -12.88
CA HIS A 354 -29.30 -8.38 -12.52
C HIS A 354 -30.56 -9.21 -12.25
N GLN A 355 -30.56 -10.47 -12.71
CA GLN A 355 -31.72 -11.36 -12.63
C GLN A 355 -32.18 -11.65 -11.20
N LEU A 356 -31.25 -11.78 -10.24
CA LEU A 356 -31.61 -11.95 -8.82
C LEU A 356 -32.34 -10.73 -8.25
N VAL A 357 -31.98 -9.52 -8.69
CA VAL A 357 -32.62 -8.27 -8.22
C VAL A 357 -34.02 -8.15 -8.83
N LYS A 358 -34.16 -8.48 -10.12
CA LYS A 358 -35.48 -8.57 -10.79
C LYS A 358 -36.37 -9.65 -10.18
N HIS A 359 -35.81 -10.80 -9.82
CA HIS A 359 -36.53 -11.87 -9.11
C HIS A 359 -37.01 -11.39 -7.73
N LEU A 360 -36.14 -10.71 -6.98
CA LEU A 360 -36.48 -10.16 -5.67
C LEU A 360 -37.62 -9.13 -5.75
N ASN A 361 -37.69 -8.34 -6.83
CA ASN A 361 -38.76 -7.36 -7.05
C ASN A 361 -40.15 -8.01 -7.21
N VAL A 362 -40.23 -9.21 -7.78
CA VAL A 362 -41.52 -9.89 -8.02
C VAL A 362 -41.91 -10.84 -6.88
N GLU A 363 -41.01 -11.16 -5.96
CA GLU A 363 -41.28 -12.05 -4.82
C GLU A 363 -42.33 -11.45 -3.88
N GLN A 364 -43.43 -12.18 -3.67
CA GLN A 364 -44.57 -11.74 -2.86
C GLN A 364 -44.56 -12.35 -1.46
N ASP A 365 -43.83 -13.46 -1.26
CA ASP A 365 -43.67 -14.08 0.05
C ASP A 365 -42.67 -13.27 0.88
N GLU A 366 -43.16 -12.59 1.92
CA GLU A 366 -42.33 -11.71 2.77
C GLU A 366 -41.21 -12.46 3.50
N ASP A 367 -41.43 -13.72 3.89
CA ASP A 367 -40.41 -14.52 4.57
C ASP A 367 -39.28 -14.89 3.60
N LYS A 368 -39.63 -15.20 2.34
CA LYS A 368 -38.63 -15.45 1.28
C LYS A 368 -37.92 -14.19 0.85
N PHE A 369 -38.66 -13.09 0.71
CA PHE A 369 -38.10 -11.78 0.37
C PHE A 369 -37.05 -11.34 1.39
N ALA A 370 -37.36 -11.46 2.69
CA ALA A 370 -36.43 -11.15 3.77
C ALA A 370 -35.18 -12.06 3.73
N GLN A 371 -35.36 -13.37 3.47
CA GLN A 371 -34.23 -14.30 3.34
C GLN A 371 -33.33 -13.97 2.16
N TRP A 372 -33.89 -13.69 0.97
CA TRP A 372 -33.12 -13.29 -0.20
C TRP A 372 -32.37 -11.99 0.03
N SER A 373 -33.05 -10.98 0.59
CA SER A 373 -32.44 -9.68 0.91
C SER A 373 -31.24 -9.85 1.84
N GLN A 374 -31.39 -10.66 2.89
CA GLN A 374 -30.30 -10.94 3.83
C GLN A 374 -29.17 -11.74 3.17
N VAL A 375 -29.47 -12.73 2.32
CA VAL A 375 -28.45 -13.51 1.61
C VAL A 375 -27.66 -12.66 0.64
N LEU A 376 -28.31 -11.75 -0.10
CA LEU A 376 -27.61 -10.81 -0.99
C LEU A 376 -26.72 -9.84 -0.19
N LEU A 377 -27.20 -9.35 0.96
CA LEU A 377 -26.37 -8.53 1.86
C LEU A 377 -25.17 -9.31 2.38
N ASP A 378 -25.37 -10.54 2.86
CA ASP A 378 -24.30 -11.39 3.37
C ASP A 378 -23.27 -11.72 2.28
N GLN A 379 -23.71 -11.97 1.04
CA GLN A 379 -22.81 -12.18 -0.11
C GLN A 379 -21.96 -10.93 -0.39
N ALA A 380 -22.60 -9.75 -0.42
CA ALA A 380 -21.90 -8.49 -0.64
C ALA A 380 -20.91 -8.18 0.49
N LEU A 381 -21.31 -8.39 1.76
CA LEU A 381 -20.44 -8.24 2.93
C LEU A 381 -19.26 -9.21 2.89
N LEU A 382 -19.48 -10.46 2.49
CA LEU A 382 -18.42 -11.45 2.36
C LEU A 382 -17.44 -11.08 1.24
N ALA A 383 -17.93 -10.57 0.11
CA ALA A 383 -17.08 -10.11 -0.99
C ALA A 383 -16.22 -8.89 -0.59
N GLU A 384 -16.79 -7.93 0.13
CA GLU A 384 -16.10 -6.70 0.57
C GLU A 384 -15.14 -6.97 1.74
N ARG A 385 -15.62 -7.66 2.77
CA ARG A 385 -14.87 -7.88 4.01
C ARG A 385 -14.11 -9.20 4.02
N GLY A 386 -14.29 -10.11 3.08
CA GLY A 386 -13.69 -11.46 3.13
C GLY A 386 -14.15 -12.36 4.29
N THR A 387 -14.90 -11.83 5.26
CA THR A 387 -15.36 -12.52 6.47
C THR A 387 -16.73 -12.00 6.91
N LEU A 388 -17.54 -12.87 7.52
CA LEU A 388 -18.87 -12.53 8.05
C LEU A 388 -18.90 -12.61 9.58
N LYS A 389 -19.74 -11.78 10.20
CA LYS A 389 -20.02 -11.85 11.66
C LYS A 389 -20.75 -13.14 12.04
N ASP A 390 -21.67 -13.60 11.18
CA ASP A 390 -22.43 -14.84 11.36
C ASP A 390 -22.37 -15.73 10.10
N PRO A 391 -21.26 -16.47 9.89
CA PRO A 391 -21.14 -17.38 8.76
C PRO A 391 -22.16 -18.52 8.79
N ALA A 392 -22.54 -18.99 9.98
CA ALA A 392 -23.44 -20.14 10.14
C ALA A 392 -24.89 -19.76 9.77
N GLY A 393 -25.35 -18.57 10.16
CA GLY A 393 -26.65 -18.04 9.75
C GLY A 393 -26.73 -17.81 8.25
N PHE A 394 -25.66 -17.29 7.63
CA PHE A 394 -25.59 -17.15 6.16
C PHE A 394 -25.78 -18.50 5.46
N VAL A 395 -25.01 -19.52 5.85
CA VAL A 395 -25.11 -20.88 5.27
C VAL A 395 -26.51 -21.47 5.49
N THR A 396 -27.09 -21.26 6.66
CA THR A 396 -28.45 -21.74 6.98
C THR A 396 -29.50 -21.13 6.06
N ARG A 397 -29.46 -19.80 5.87
CA ARG A 397 -30.37 -19.09 4.94
C ARG A 397 -30.19 -19.55 3.50
N LEU A 398 -28.93 -19.66 3.06
CA LEU A 398 -28.61 -20.11 1.69
C LEU A 398 -29.12 -21.54 1.43
N ASN A 399 -28.90 -22.46 2.36
CA ASN A 399 -29.38 -23.84 2.25
C ASN A 399 -30.91 -23.93 2.18
N LYS A 400 -31.62 -23.08 2.95
CA LYS A 400 -33.09 -23.02 2.91
C LYS A 400 -33.59 -22.55 1.54
N LEU A 401 -33.00 -21.47 1.00
CA LEU A 401 -33.34 -20.98 -0.34
C LEU A 401 -33.04 -22.02 -1.44
N MET A 402 -31.88 -22.68 -1.38
CA MET A 402 -31.54 -23.74 -2.34
C MET A 402 -32.50 -24.92 -2.28
N LEU A 403 -32.92 -25.34 -1.07
CA LEU A 403 -33.89 -26.41 -0.91
C LEU A 403 -35.26 -26.02 -1.48
N ASP A 404 -35.68 -24.77 -1.28
CA ASP A 404 -36.96 -24.27 -1.79
C ASP A 404 -36.97 -24.13 -3.32
N LEU A 405 -35.81 -23.88 -3.95
CA LEU A 405 -35.64 -23.90 -5.42
C LEU A 405 -35.57 -25.31 -6.02
N SER A 406 -35.26 -26.32 -5.21
CA SER A 406 -35.14 -27.72 -5.66
C SER A 406 -36.48 -28.48 -5.68
N LYS A 407 -37.53 -27.89 -5.11
CA LYS A 407 -38.90 -28.40 -5.09
C LYS A 407 -39.69 -27.80 -6.25
#